data_AF-A0A485LV95-F1
#
_entry.id   AF-A0A485LV95-F1
#
_cell.length_a   1.000
_cell.length_b   1.000
_cell.length_c   1.000
_cell.angle_alpha   90.00
_cell.angle_beta   90.00
_cell.angle_gamma   90.00
#
_symmetry.space_group_name_H-M   'P 1'
#
loop_
_entity.id
_entity.type
_entity.pdbx_description
1 polymer ?
#
loop_
_entity_poly.entity_id
_entity_poly.type
_entity_poly.pdbx_seq_one_letter_code
_entity_poly.pdbx_strand_id
1 'polypeptide(L)'
;MKLESMFPRETTIQHYGKRGISWHGICIIYRDPHSNELRMRYMDQLIHNDSKQDPAAVLSLMEHELLQIMVDHPHVKVASFQTDNATTHQNRFLPVFLCDISVSTRVKTVRFIHTETQDGKSLVDAHFATAMRHLIDYVRRKSIVSCASETVEGLSSAGGVPNSSAHLVALNRERLNELRKIYEDAKPILAGVLPRWNEIVFVNSEDLYDSEALLYEYSGLVPL
;
A
#
# COMPACT_ATOMS: atom_id res chain seq x y z
N MET A 1 1.25 2.95 -9.14
CA MET A 1 1.34 3.74 -10.39
C MET A 1 2.78 4.14 -10.69
N LYS A 2 3.13 4.33 -11.98
CA LYS A 2 4.34 5.01 -12.41
C LYS A 2 3.97 6.34 -13.04
N LEU A 3 4.55 7.43 -12.54
CA LEU A 3 4.36 8.77 -13.05
C LEU A 3 5.54 9.14 -13.96
N GLU A 4 5.23 9.61 -15.16
CA GLU A 4 6.24 10.19 -16.04
C GLU A 4 6.51 11.65 -15.68
N SER A 5 7.71 12.13 -15.97
CA SER A 5 8.04 13.53 -15.76
C SER A 5 7.15 14.44 -16.62
N MET A 6 6.60 15.49 -16.02
CA MET A 6 5.71 16.45 -16.65
C MET A 6 6.38 17.82 -16.81
N PHE A 7 6.19 18.43 -17.98
CA PHE A 7 6.76 19.74 -18.32
C PHE A 7 5.68 20.67 -18.91
N PRO A 8 5.78 22.00 -18.73
CA PRO A 8 4.80 22.96 -19.27
C PRO A 8 4.68 22.96 -20.80
N ARG A 9 5.77 22.56 -21.48
CA ARG A 9 5.83 22.36 -22.93
C ARG A 9 6.58 21.07 -23.20
N GLU A 10 5.90 20.09 -23.78
CA GLU A 10 6.51 18.82 -24.15
C GLU A 10 7.37 18.99 -25.41
N THR A 11 8.57 18.42 -25.41
CA THR A 11 9.40 18.29 -26.61
C THR A 11 9.77 16.82 -26.78
N THR A 12 9.66 16.30 -28.01
CA THR A 12 9.77 14.86 -28.34
C THR A 12 11.09 14.22 -27.91
N ILE A 13 12.15 15.02 -27.74
CA ILE A 13 13.49 14.57 -27.32
C ILE A 13 13.52 14.17 -25.82
N GLN A 14 12.61 14.70 -25.00
CA GLN A 14 12.62 14.53 -23.55
C GLN A 14 11.97 13.23 -23.04
N HIS A 15 11.42 12.39 -23.94
CA HIS A 15 10.68 11.18 -23.58
C HIS A 15 11.55 9.91 -23.50
N TYR A 16 12.72 9.88 -24.13
CA TYR A 16 13.48 8.63 -24.22
C TYR A 16 14.34 8.39 -22.96
N GLY A 17 14.06 7.29 -22.24
CA GLY A 17 14.94 6.76 -21.19
C GLY A 17 14.80 7.37 -19.78
N LYS A 18 13.77 8.20 -19.51
CA LYS A 18 13.55 8.71 -18.15
C LYS A 18 12.96 7.64 -17.22
N ARG A 19 13.55 7.53 -16.03
CA ARG A 19 13.11 6.60 -14.99
C ARG A 19 11.81 7.12 -14.36
N GLY A 20 10.71 6.37 -14.51
CA GLY A 20 9.40 6.78 -13.96
C GLY A 20 9.42 6.93 -12.43
N ILE A 21 8.68 7.93 -11.94
CA ILE A 21 8.51 8.23 -10.52
C ILE A 21 7.57 7.18 -9.91
N SER A 22 7.98 6.62 -8.78
CA SER A 22 7.22 5.59 -8.08
C SER A 22 6.14 6.22 -7.19
N TRP A 23 4.88 5.99 -7.53
CA TRP A 23 3.72 6.52 -6.81
C TRP A 23 2.85 5.36 -6.31
N HIS A 24 2.68 5.27 -4.99
CA HIS A 24 1.76 4.37 -4.32
C HIS A 24 0.60 5.17 -3.72
N GLY A 25 -0.62 4.72 -3.97
CA GLY A 25 -1.84 5.42 -3.54
C GLY A 25 -2.63 4.50 -2.62
N ILE A 26 -3.15 5.08 -1.56
CA ILE A 26 -3.89 4.37 -0.52
C ILE A 26 -5.22 5.09 -0.33
N CYS A 27 -6.30 4.32 -0.18
CA CYS A 27 -7.59 4.80 0.27
C CYS A 27 -7.85 4.30 1.68
N ILE A 28 -7.90 5.23 2.64
CA ILE A 28 -8.14 4.94 4.05
C ILE A 28 -9.61 5.21 4.33
N ILE A 29 -10.33 4.17 4.74
CA ILE A 29 -11.73 4.27 5.19
C ILE A 29 -11.75 4.01 6.69
N TYR A 30 -12.25 4.96 7.46
CA TYR A 30 -12.28 4.88 8.92
C TYR A 30 -13.57 5.48 9.47
N ARG A 31 -13.88 5.16 10.73
CA ARG A 31 -15.01 5.72 11.45
C ARG A 31 -14.53 6.89 12.29
N ASP A 32 -15.11 8.06 12.08
CA ASP A 32 -14.76 9.24 12.87
C ASP A 32 -15.19 9.05 14.33
N PRO A 33 -14.31 9.26 15.31
CA PRO A 33 -14.63 9.00 16.72
C PRO A 33 -15.61 10.01 17.31
N HIS A 34 -15.79 11.19 16.70
CA HIS A 34 -16.67 12.24 17.20
C HIS A 34 -18.05 12.16 16.55
N SER A 35 -18.12 12.06 15.22
CA SER A 35 -19.40 12.01 14.49
C SER A 35 -19.95 10.59 14.33
N ASN A 36 -19.14 9.56 14.56
CA ASN A 36 -19.47 8.15 14.30
C ASN A 36 -19.85 7.88 12.82
N GLU A 37 -19.45 8.76 11.91
CA GLU A 37 -19.66 8.59 10.47
C GLU A 37 -18.46 7.91 9.82
N LEU A 38 -18.70 7.22 8.70
CA LEU A 38 -17.62 6.73 7.86
C LEU A 38 -17.01 7.89 7.09
N ARG A 39 -15.68 7.99 7.17
CA ARG A 39 -14.87 8.97 6.45
C ARG A 39 -13.87 8.25 5.56
N MET A 40 -13.47 8.97 4.52
CA MET A 40 -12.52 8.49 3.52
C MET A 40 -11.45 9.55 3.31
N ARG A 41 -10.20 9.10 3.25
CA ARG A 41 -9.03 9.94 2.95
C ARG A 41 -8.07 9.18 2.05
N TYR A 42 -7.39 9.89 1.17
CA TYR A 42 -6.35 9.32 0.32
C TYR A 42 -4.96 9.70 0.84
N MET A 43 -4.00 8.81 0.63
CA MET A 43 -2.59 9.08 0.87
C MET A 43 -1.77 8.72 -0.35
N ASP A 44 -1.04 9.71 -0.86
CA ASP A 44 -0.14 9.61 -2.01
C ASP A 44 1.30 9.50 -1.52
N GLN A 45 1.88 8.31 -1.62
CA GLN A 45 3.25 8.03 -1.19
C GLN A 45 4.17 8.00 -2.42
N LEU A 46 5.11 8.94 -2.47
CA LEU A 46 6.08 9.09 -3.56
C LEU A 46 7.44 8.63 -3.07
N ILE A 47 8.01 7.62 -3.73
CA ILE A 47 9.28 7.04 -3.28
C ILE A 47 10.45 7.92 -3.71
N HIS A 48 11.21 8.42 -2.74
CA HIS A 48 12.34 9.30 -2.97
C HIS A 48 13.56 8.53 -3.50
N ASN A 49 14.17 9.05 -4.57
CA ASN A 49 15.38 8.52 -5.21
C ASN A 49 15.35 7.01 -5.53
N ASP A 50 14.15 6.44 -5.67
CA ASP A 50 13.98 5.03 -5.99
C ASP A 50 12.72 4.84 -6.86
N SER A 51 12.84 3.97 -7.86
CA SER A 51 11.76 3.62 -8.75
C SER A 51 11.29 2.17 -8.61
N LYS A 52 11.89 1.37 -7.72
CA LYS A 52 11.58 -0.06 -7.66
C LYS A 52 10.38 -0.29 -6.73
N GLN A 53 9.25 -0.70 -7.31
CA GLN A 53 8.09 -1.19 -6.57
C GLN A 53 8.18 -2.71 -6.53
N ASP A 54 8.80 -3.24 -5.47
CA ASP A 54 8.85 -4.68 -5.19
C ASP A 54 8.13 -4.98 -3.86
N PRO A 55 7.88 -6.26 -3.51
CA PRO A 55 7.15 -6.59 -2.28
C PRO A 55 7.74 -5.95 -1.01
N ALA A 56 9.06 -5.81 -0.94
CA ALA A 56 9.72 -5.17 0.19
C ALA A 56 9.48 -3.65 0.24
N ALA A 57 9.45 -2.98 -0.91
CA ALA A 57 9.02 -1.58 -0.97
C ALA A 57 7.57 -1.42 -0.50
N VAL A 58 6.65 -2.28 -0.95
CA VAL A 58 5.24 -2.26 -0.52
C VAL A 58 5.12 -2.47 0.98
N LEU A 59 5.86 -3.42 1.56
CA LEU A 59 5.89 -3.66 3.00
C LEU A 59 6.22 -2.37 3.79
N SER A 60 7.27 -1.65 3.35
CA SER A 60 7.68 -0.38 3.98
C SER A 60 6.64 0.73 3.82
N LEU A 61 5.93 0.76 2.69
CA LEU A 61 4.87 1.72 2.42
C LEU A 61 3.62 1.48 3.29
N MET A 62 3.28 0.20 3.50
CA MET A 62 2.24 -0.22 4.45
C MET A 62 2.62 0.10 5.90
N GLU A 63 3.87 -0.14 6.31
CA GLU A 63 4.36 0.28 7.64
C GLU A 63 4.25 1.79 7.81
N HIS A 64 4.71 2.57 6.82
CA HIS A 64 4.62 4.02 6.86
C HIS A 64 3.16 4.49 6.99
N GLU A 65 2.22 3.91 6.25
CA GLU A 65 0.79 4.23 6.38
C GLU A 65 0.28 4.00 7.81
N LEU A 66 0.58 2.83 8.40
CA LEU A 66 0.14 2.51 9.76
C LEU A 66 0.77 3.43 10.81
N LEU A 67 2.03 3.83 10.63
CA LEU A 67 2.67 4.85 11.47
C LEU A 67 1.95 6.20 11.38
N GLN A 68 1.53 6.61 10.18
CA GLN A 68 0.75 7.84 10.01
C GLN A 68 -0.65 7.70 10.64
N ILE A 69 -1.31 6.56 10.50
CA ILE A 69 -2.61 6.30 11.14
C ILE A 69 -2.48 6.36 12.66
N MET A 70 -1.39 5.86 13.25
CA MET A 70 -1.16 5.97 14.69
C MET A 70 -1.06 7.43 15.16
N VAL A 71 -0.50 8.33 14.33
CA VAL A 71 -0.38 9.76 14.62
C VAL A 71 -1.71 10.48 14.42
N ASP A 72 -2.34 10.29 13.26
CA ASP A 72 -3.57 10.99 12.86
C ASP A 72 -4.82 10.46 13.59
N HIS A 73 -4.82 9.17 13.92
CA HIS A 73 -5.95 8.44 14.49
C HIS A 73 -5.50 7.49 15.61
N PRO A 74 -5.00 8.01 16.75
CA PRO A 74 -4.41 7.19 17.83
C PRO A 74 -5.39 6.19 18.49
N HIS A 75 -6.69 6.36 18.27
CA HIS A 75 -7.76 5.46 18.72
C HIS A 75 -7.90 4.21 17.83
N VAL A 76 -7.41 4.24 16.60
CA VAL A 76 -7.42 3.08 15.69
C VAL A 76 -6.38 2.08 16.18
N LYS A 77 -6.83 0.86 16.50
CA LYS A 77 -5.97 -0.25 16.97
C LYS A 77 -5.91 -1.42 16.01
N VAL A 78 -6.76 -1.42 14.99
CA VAL A 78 -6.93 -2.53 14.08
C VAL A 78 -7.08 -2.00 12.66
N ALA A 79 -6.43 -2.65 11.70
CA ALA A 79 -6.55 -2.34 10.28
C ALA A 79 -6.79 -3.62 9.46
N SER A 80 -7.49 -3.46 8.34
CA SER A 80 -7.62 -4.47 7.29
C SER A 80 -7.11 -3.86 5.99
N PHE A 81 -6.32 -4.62 5.24
CA PHE A 81 -5.81 -4.21 3.94
C PHE A 81 -6.57 -4.90 2.82
N GLN A 82 -6.88 -4.14 1.78
CA GLN A 82 -7.40 -4.67 0.52
C GLN A 82 -6.57 -4.08 -0.63
N THR A 83 -6.05 -4.95 -1.49
CA THR A 83 -5.21 -4.56 -2.63
C THR A 83 -5.66 -5.25 -3.91
N ASP A 84 -5.13 -4.79 -5.04
CA ASP A 84 -5.26 -5.53 -6.29
C ASP A 84 -4.44 -6.84 -6.28
N ASN A 85 -4.52 -7.61 -7.36
CA ASN A 85 -3.78 -8.85 -7.55
C ASN A 85 -2.38 -8.64 -8.15
N ALA A 86 -1.78 -7.45 -8.06
CA ALA A 86 -0.44 -7.22 -8.59
C ALA A 86 0.59 -8.09 -7.82
N THR A 87 1.64 -8.55 -8.50
CA THR A 87 2.66 -9.43 -7.90
C THR A 87 3.38 -8.82 -6.70
N THR A 88 3.40 -7.49 -6.61
CA THR A 88 3.93 -6.75 -5.47
C THR A 88 3.08 -6.91 -4.20
N HIS A 89 1.79 -7.20 -4.36
CA HIS A 89 0.85 -7.46 -3.28
C HIS A 89 0.57 -8.96 -3.09
N GLN A 90 0.38 -9.69 -4.20
CA GLN A 90 0.10 -11.13 -4.21
C GLN A 90 1.40 -11.94 -4.14
N ASN A 91 1.94 -12.07 -2.93
CA ASN A 91 3.13 -12.87 -2.64
C ASN A 91 3.15 -13.33 -1.17
N ARG A 92 3.96 -14.35 -0.88
CA ARG A 92 4.10 -14.89 0.48
C ARG A 92 5.00 -14.07 1.40
N PHE A 93 5.74 -13.09 0.86
CA PHE A 93 6.65 -12.25 1.64
C PHE A 93 5.87 -11.27 2.53
N LEU A 94 4.89 -10.57 1.97
CA LEU A 94 4.08 -9.60 2.72
C LEU A 94 3.39 -10.17 3.96
N PRO A 95 2.58 -11.25 3.89
CA PRO A 95 1.84 -11.71 5.06
C PRO A 95 2.74 -12.19 6.19
N VAL A 96 3.95 -12.70 5.89
CA VAL A 96 4.93 -13.10 6.91
C VAL A 96 5.34 -11.89 7.77
N PHE A 97 5.61 -10.74 7.15
CA PHE A 97 6.10 -9.55 7.86
C PHE A 97 5.00 -8.55 8.26
N LEU A 98 3.77 -8.70 7.77
CA LEU A 98 2.64 -7.86 8.22
C LEU A 98 2.32 -8.08 9.71
N CYS A 99 2.53 -9.29 10.21
CA CYS A 99 2.48 -9.58 11.65
C CYS A 99 3.52 -8.72 12.41
N ASP A 100 4.75 -8.63 11.90
CA ASP A 100 5.83 -7.87 12.55
C ASP A 100 5.58 -6.36 12.54
N ILE A 101 5.03 -5.82 11.45
CA ILE A 101 4.66 -4.39 11.37
C ILE A 101 3.62 -4.03 12.43
N SER A 102 2.74 -4.95 12.77
CA SER A 102 1.72 -4.71 13.81
C SER A 102 2.37 -4.43 15.17
N VAL A 103 3.55 -5.01 15.45
CA VAL A 103 4.33 -4.76 16.67
C VAL A 103 4.95 -3.36 16.66
N SER A 104 5.50 -2.90 15.53
CA SER A 104 6.15 -1.58 15.44
C SER A 104 5.14 -0.42 15.43
N THR A 105 3.95 -0.63 14.88
CA THR A 105 2.94 0.42 14.63
C THR A 105 1.85 0.50 15.69
N ARG A 106 1.72 -0.51 16.57
CA ARG A 106 0.61 -0.66 17.54
C ARG A 106 -0.78 -0.71 16.90
N VAL A 107 -0.85 -0.91 15.58
CA VAL A 107 -2.08 -1.16 14.83
C VAL A 107 -2.03 -2.59 14.33
N LYS A 108 -2.90 -3.44 14.86
CA LYS A 108 -2.96 -4.86 14.50
C LYS A 108 -3.56 -5.02 13.11
N THR A 109 -2.82 -5.63 12.19
CA THR A 109 -3.40 -6.09 10.93
C THR A 109 -4.20 -7.35 11.19
N VAL A 110 -5.52 -7.33 10.95
CA VAL A 110 -6.40 -8.49 11.20
C VAL A 110 -6.81 -9.21 9.93
N ARG A 111 -6.72 -8.54 8.78
CA ARG A 111 -7.14 -9.08 7.49
C ARG A 111 -6.33 -8.49 6.36
N PHE A 112 -5.96 -9.33 5.39
CA PHE A 112 -5.34 -8.88 4.15
C PHE A 112 -6.00 -9.59 2.96
N ILE A 113 -6.56 -8.80 2.04
CA ILE A 113 -7.40 -9.25 0.93
C ILE A 113 -6.79 -8.82 -0.40
N HIS A 114 -6.81 -9.71 -1.38
CA HIS A 114 -6.57 -9.40 -2.79
C HIS A 114 -7.87 -9.51 -3.57
N THR A 115 -8.20 -8.48 -4.34
CA THR A 115 -9.28 -8.57 -5.32
C THR A 115 -8.82 -9.36 -6.53
N GLU A 116 -9.71 -10.16 -7.13
CA GLU A 116 -9.42 -10.86 -8.38
C GLU A 116 -9.09 -9.91 -9.54
N THR A 117 -8.46 -10.48 -10.57
CA THR A 117 -8.06 -9.72 -11.75
C THR A 117 -9.31 -9.15 -12.44
N GLN A 118 -9.32 -7.84 -12.72
CA GLN A 118 -10.43 -7.08 -13.33
C GLN A 118 -11.56 -6.63 -12.39
N ASP A 119 -11.62 -7.13 -11.14
CA ASP A 119 -12.58 -6.64 -10.12
C ASP A 119 -12.06 -5.42 -9.33
N GLY A 120 -10.82 -5.03 -9.58
CA GLY A 120 -10.07 -4.04 -8.78
C GLY A 120 -10.02 -2.62 -9.31
N LYS A 121 -10.93 -2.18 -10.22
CA LYS A 121 -11.03 -0.74 -10.56
C LYS A 121 -11.45 0.01 -9.31
N SER A 122 -10.47 0.60 -8.64
CA SER A 122 -10.58 0.98 -7.24
C SER A 122 -10.87 2.47 -7.09
N LEU A 123 -11.30 2.85 -5.88
CA LEU A 123 -11.36 4.25 -5.44
C LEU A 123 -10.01 4.96 -5.65
N VAL A 124 -8.90 4.21 -5.55
CA VAL A 124 -7.55 4.73 -5.74
C VAL A 124 -7.30 5.10 -7.21
N ASP A 125 -7.84 4.36 -8.19
CA ASP A 125 -7.69 4.71 -9.61
C ASP A 125 -8.40 6.03 -9.95
N ALA A 126 -9.61 6.22 -9.41
CA ALA A 126 -10.36 7.47 -9.55
C ALA A 126 -9.64 8.65 -8.86
N HIS A 127 -9.03 8.39 -7.70
CA HIS A 127 -8.19 9.35 -7.01
C HIS A 127 -6.96 9.73 -7.85
N PHE A 128 -6.23 8.76 -8.41
CA PHE A 128 -5.09 9.05 -9.28
C PHE A 128 -5.48 9.91 -10.47
N ALA A 129 -6.63 9.66 -11.11
CA ALA A 129 -7.10 10.53 -12.20
C ALA A 129 -7.31 11.98 -11.74
N THR A 130 -7.85 12.16 -10.53
CA THR A 130 -8.07 13.48 -9.92
C THR A 130 -6.74 14.17 -9.57
N ALA A 131 -5.83 13.44 -8.93
CA ALA A 131 -4.50 13.92 -8.54
C ALA A 131 -3.63 14.25 -9.77
N MET A 132 -3.71 13.45 -10.84
CA MET A 132 -3.04 13.71 -12.11
C MET A 132 -3.54 14.99 -12.77
N ARG A 133 -4.86 15.24 -12.78
CA ARG A 133 -5.41 16.49 -13.28
C ARG A 133 -4.89 17.69 -12.48
N HIS A 134 -4.82 17.57 -11.16
CA HIS A 134 -4.24 18.61 -10.30
C HIS A 134 -2.77 18.89 -10.65
N LEU A 135 -1.95 17.85 -10.85
CA LEU A 135 -0.56 17.99 -11.29
C LEU A 135 -0.42 18.63 -12.67
N ILE A 136 -1.29 18.29 -13.63
CA ILE A 136 -1.31 18.90 -14.96
C ILE A 136 -1.58 20.40 -14.85
N ASP A 137 -2.54 20.81 -14.03
CA ASP A 137 -2.85 22.23 -13.82
C ASP A 137 -1.73 22.97 -13.09
N TYR A 138 -1.04 22.31 -12.15
CA TYR A 138 0.18 22.82 -11.52
C TYR A 138 1.29 23.07 -12.56
N VAL A 139 1.57 22.08 -13.42
CA VAL A 139 2.60 22.18 -14.47
C VAL A 139 2.27 23.26 -15.50
N ARG A 140 1.00 23.42 -15.88
CA ARG A 140 0.55 24.48 -16.81
C ARG A 140 0.87 25.89 -16.33
N ARG A 141 0.97 26.12 -15.02
CA ARG A 141 1.36 27.41 -14.43
C ARG A 141 2.86 27.69 -14.48
N LYS A 142 3.59 26.95 -15.33
CA LYS A 142 5.05 27.00 -15.59
C LYS A 142 5.92 26.26 -14.56
N SER A 143 5.35 25.27 -13.86
CA SER A 143 6.11 24.39 -12.96
C SER A 143 6.55 23.10 -13.66
N ILE A 144 7.62 22.46 -13.19
CA ILE A 144 8.09 21.16 -13.68
C ILE A 144 7.85 20.11 -12.59
N VAL A 145 7.49 18.89 -12.99
CA VAL A 145 7.44 17.74 -12.09
C VAL A 145 8.28 16.63 -12.70
N SER A 146 9.51 16.47 -12.23
CA SER A 146 10.49 15.53 -12.76
C SER A 146 10.94 14.49 -11.74
N CYS A 147 10.73 14.73 -10.45
CA CYS A 147 11.07 13.82 -9.36
C CYS A 147 9.98 13.72 -8.29
N ALA A 148 10.18 12.80 -7.34
CA ALA A 148 9.22 12.51 -6.28
C ALA A 148 8.92 13.73 -5.38
N SER A 149 9.92 14.53 -5.01
CA SER A 149 9.72 15.71 -4.17
C SER A 149 8.91 16.79 -4.87
N GLU A 150 9.19 17.05 -6.16
CA GLU A 150 8.41 18.00 -6.97
C GLU A 150 6.97 17.50 -7.18
N THR A 151 6.77 16.18 -7.21
CA THR A 151 5.43 15.59 -7.28
C THR A 151 4.65 15.86 -6.00
N VAL A 152 5.27 15.66 -4.83
CA VAL A 152 4.65 15.96 -3.52
C VAL A 152 4.33 17.44 -3.39
N GLU A 153 5.24 18.32 -3.81
CA GLU A 153 5.00 19.77 -3.86
C GLU A 153 3.82 20.11 -4.76
N GLY A 154 3.78 19.56 -5.97
CA GLY A 154 2.69 19.77 -6.91
C GLY A 154 1.33 19.32 -6.36
N LEU A 155 1.26 18.13 -5.74
CA LEU A 155 0.04 17.59 -5.12
C LEU A 155 -0.43 18.40 -3.90
N SER A 156 0.47 19.13 -3.25
CA SER A 156 0.18 19.97 -2.08
C SER A 156 -0.09 21.43 -2.46
N SER A 157 0.07 21.78 -3.73
CA SER A 157 -0.06 23.16 -4.21
C SER A 157 -1.52 23.62 -4.24
N ALA A 158 -1.75 24.94 -4.19
CA ALA A 158 -3.08 25.54 -4.35
C ALA A 158 -4.18 24.94 -3.43
N GLY A 159 -3.82 24.56 -2.20
CA GLY A 159 -4.73 23.93 -1.22
C GLY A 159 -4.78 22.40 -1.27
N GLY A 160 -4.02 21.78 -2.18
CA GLY A 160 -3.86 20.34 -2.32
C GLY A 160 -5.01 19.62 -3.02
N VAL A 161 -4.86 18.31 -3.19
CA VAL A 161 -5.95 17.44 -3.66
C VAL A 161 -6.95 17.22 -2.50
N PRO A 162 -8.27 17.40 -2.73
CA PRO A 162 -9.26 17.28 -1.66
C PRO A 162 -9.24 15.93 -0.95
N ASN A 163 -9.31 15.93 0.39
CA ASN A 163 -9.27 14.74 1.23
C ASN A 163 -8.04 13.85 0.99
N SER A 164 -6.90 14.45 0.64
CA SER A 164 -5.67 13.71 0.35
C SER A 164 -4.48 14.30 1.10
N SER A 165 -3.45 13.50 1.32
CA SER A 165 -2.12 13.97 1.69
C SER A 165 -1.06 13.36 0.78
N ALA A 166 0.01 14.10 0.51
CA ALA A 166 1.16 13.63 -0.27
C ALA A 166 2.40 13.53 0.62
N HIS A 167 3.06 12.37 0.57
CA HIS A 167 4.16 12.02 1.44
C HIS A 167 5.37 11.61 0.60
N LEU A 168 6.53 12.18 0.91
CA LEU A 168 7.80 11.76 0.34
C LEU A 168 8.40 10.66 1.23
N VAL A 169 8.57 9.46 0.70
CA VAL A 169 9.01 8.29 1.47
C VAL A 169 10.39 7.82 0.99
N ALA A 170 11.35 7.77 1.89
CA ALA A 170 12.67 7.19 1.63
C ALA A 170 12.73 5.75 2.15
N LEU A 171 13.12 4.80 1.29
CA LEU A 171 13.21 3.39 1.65
C LEU A 171 14.60 3.06 2.20
N ASN A 172 14.65 2.37 3.34
CA ASN A 172 15.89 1.74 3.81
C ASN A 172 16.11 0.42 3.07
N ARG A 173 16.77 0.47 1.90
CA ARG A 173 16.99 -0.71 1.06
C ARG A 173 17.90 -1.76 1.66
N GLU A 174 18.83 -1.36 2.51
CA GLU A 174 19.70 -2.29 3.23
C GLU A 174 18.87 -3.22 4.13
N ARG A 175 18.07 -2.62 5.03
CA ARG A 175 17.17 -3.38 5.92
C ARG A 175 16.13 -4.20 5.15
N LEU A 176 15.56 -3.63 4.08
CA LEU A 176 14.62 -4.38 3.24
C LEU A 176 15.27 -5.60 2.58
N ASN A 177 16.54 -5.52 2.19
CA ASN A 177 17.27 -6.67 1.65
C ASN A 177 17.58 -7.72 2.71
N GLU A 178 17.82 -7.33 3.96
CA GLU A 178 17.98 -8.26 5.08
C GLU A 178 16.69 -9.06 5.34
N LEU A 179 15.54 -8.39 5.42
CA LEU A 179 14.24 -9.06 5.54
C LEU A 179 13.99 -10.03 4.38
N ARG A 180 14.37 -9.64 3.17
CA ARG A 180 14.27 -10.53 2.00
C ARG A 180 15.16 -11.76 2.13
N LYS A 181 16.37 -11.64 2.66
CA LYS A 181 17.25 -12.80 2.91
C LYS A 181 16.62 -13.75 3.91
N ILE A 182 16.14 -13.24 5.04
CA ILE A 182 15.42 -14.03 6.06
C ILE A 182 14.26 -14.81 5.43
N TYR A 183 13.47 -14.14 4.58
CA TYR A 183 12.37 -14.80 3.89
C TYR A 183 12.84 -15.87 2.89
N GLU A 184 13.88 -15.60 2.08
CA GLU A 184 14.36 -16.60 1.12
C GLU A 184 14.90 -17.86 1.83
N ASP A 185 15.51 -17.71 3.01
CA ASP A 185 15.94 -18.85 3.85
C ASP A 185 14.74 -19.65 4.39
N ALA A 186 13.65 -18.97 4.77
CA ALA A 186 12.42 -19.60 5.27
C ALA A 186 11.48 -20.13 4.16
N LYS A 187 11.66 -19.67 2.92
CA LYS A 187 10.76 -19.93 1.79
C LYS A 187 10.52 -21.41 1.49
N PRO A 188 11.51 -22.33 1.58
CA PRO A 188 11.27 -23.77 1.38
C PRO A 188 10.27 -24.35 2.38
N ILE A 189 10.30 -23.86 3.62
CA ILE A 189 9.39 -24.28 4.70
C ILE A 189 8.00 -23.69 4.45
N LEU A 190 7.94 -22.39 4.12
CA LEU A 190 6.70 -21.66 3.90
C LEU A 190 5.93 -22.12 2.65
N ALA A 191 6.62 -22.62 1.63
CA ALA A 191 6.00 -23.06 0.38
C ALA A 191 4.99 -24.21 0.58
N GLY A 192 5.20 -25.06 1.59
CA GLY A 192 4.28 -26.14 1.94
C GLY A 192 3.11 -25.72 2.83
N VAL A 193 3.15 -24.53 3.43
CA VAL A 193 2.21 -24.08 4.46
C VAL A 193 1.30 -22.96 3.96
N LEU A 194 1.81 -22.09 3.09
CA LEU A 194 1.06 -20.97 2.53
C LEU A 194 0.74 -21.24 1.06
N PRO A 195 -0.49 -21.71 0.72
CA PRO A 195 -0.92 -21.79 -0.67
C PRO A 195 -1.05 -20.39 -1.28
N ARG A 196 -1.53 -20.30 -2.53
CA ARG A 196 -2.06 -19.02 -3.01
C ARG A 196 -3.35 -18.72 -2.25
N TRP A 197 -3.56 -17.47 -1.89
CA TRP A 197 -4.68 -17.00 -1.09
C TRP A 197 -5.23 -15.71 -1.70
N ASN A 198 -6.53 -15.49 -1.57
CA ASN A 198 -7.14 -14.19 -1.86
C ASN A 198 -7.47 -13.43 -0.57
N GLU A 199 -7.42 -14.12 0.56
CA GLU A 199 -7.67 -13.56 1.88
C GLU A 199 -6.81 -14.28 2.91
N ILE A 200 -6.18 -13.50 3.80
CA ILE A 200 -5.58 -13.98 5.05
C ILE A 200 -6.26 -13.27 6.22
N VAL A 201 -6.66 -14.06 7.22
CA VAL A 201 -7.13 -13.59 8.52
C VAL A 201 -6.05 -13.87 9.56
N PHE A 202 -5.64 -12.84 10.28
CA PHE A 202 -4.63 -12.93 11.33
C PHE A 202 -5.33 -13.10 12.69
N VAL A 203 -5.31 -14.31 13.23
CA VAL A 203 -5.86 -14.65 14.56
C VAL A 203 -4.75 -14.61 15.61
N ASN A 204 -5.01 -14.07 16.81
CA ASN A 204 -4.07 -14.28 17.93
C ASN A 204 -4.18 -15.73 18.41
N SER A 205 -3.08 -16.26 18.94
CA SER A 205 -3.11 -17.55 19.66
C SER A 205 -4.06 -17.55 20.86
N GLU A 206 -4.29 -16.39 21.48
CA GLU A 206 -5.26 -16.24 22.58
C GLU A 206 -6.71 -16.29 22.09
N ASP A 207 -7.00 -15.78 20.89
CA ASP A 207 -8.34 -15.82 20.27
C ASP A 207 -8.74 -17.24 19.82
N LEU A 208 -7.76 -18.13 19.65
CA LEU A 208 -7.98 -19.54 19.30
C LEU A 208 -8.51 -20.38 20.48
N TYR A 209 -8.35 -19.91 21.72
CA TYR A 209 -8.83 -20.60 22.92
C TYR A 209 -10.25 -20.19 23.34
N ASP A 210 -10.79 -19.09 22.80
CA ASP A 210 -12.17 -18.65 23.01
C ASP A 210 -13.13 -19.14 21.92
N SER A 211 -12.61 -19.70 20.81
CA SER A 211 -13.39 -20.44 19.84
C SER A 211 -13.41 -21.93 20.20
N GLU A 212 -14.32 -22.33 21.08
CA GLU A 212 -14.83 -23.70 21.01
C GLU A 212 -15.28 -23.98 19.57
N ALA A 213 -14.78 -25.09 19.02
CA ALA A 213 -15.08 -25.62 17.70
C ALA A 213 -14.45 -24.85 16.51
N LEU A 214 -13.28 -25.33 16.09
CA LEU A 214 -13.10 -26.03 14.81
C LEU A 214 -11.61 -26.38 14.69
N LEU A 215 -11.27 -27.67 14.62
CA LEU A 215 -10.54 -28.25 13.49
C LEU A 215 -10.64 -29.79 13.61
N TYR A 216 -11.81 -30.31 13.21
CA TYR A 216 -11.97 -31.70 12.80
C TYR A 216 -11.22 -31.98 11.48
N GLU A 217 -10.89 -33.25 11.25
CA GLU A 217 -10.36 -33.78 9.99
C GLU A 217 -11.34 -33.56 8.83
N TYR A 218 -10.91 -32.88 7.76
CA TYR A 218 -11.63 -32.91 6.49
C TYR A 218 -11.13 -34.09 5.65
N SER A 219 -11.75 -35.25 5.83
CA SER A 219 -11.67 -36.38 4.90
C SER A 219 -12.90 -36.35 3.98
N GLY A 220 -12.73 -36.07 2.68
CA GLY A 220 -13.78 -36.36 1.71
C GLY A 220 -13.91 -35.38 0.54
N LEU A 221 -13.69 -35.92 -0.65
CA LEU A 221 -14.00 -35.37 -1.97
C LEU A 221 -15.51 -35.11 -2.18
N VAL A 222 -15.81 -33.97 -2.87
CA VAL A 222 -16.83 -33.60 -3.92
C VAL A 222 -18.05 -34.54 -4.13
N PRO A 223 -19.24 -34.16 -4.68
CA PRO A 223 -19.69 -32.95 -5.43
C PRO A 223 -21.13 -32.46 -5.04
N LEU A 224 -21.67 -31.32 -5.50
CA LEU A 224 -22.11 -30.86 -6.84
C LEU A 224 -22.26 -29.33 -6.81
#